data_AF-A0A955BP78-F1
#
_entry.id   AF-A0A955BP78-F1
#
_cell.length_a   1.000
_cell.length_b   1.000
_cell.length_c   1.000
_cell.angle_alpha   90.00
_cell.angle_beta   90.00
_cell.angle_gamma   90.00
#
_symmetry.space_group_name_H-M   'P 1'
#
loop_
_entity.id
_entity.type
_entity.pdbx_description
1 polymer ?
#
loop_
_entity_poly.entity_id
_entity_poly.type
_entity_poly.pdbx_seq_one_letter_code
_entity_poly.pdbx_strand_id
1 'polypeptide(L)'
;MKIKKNSIRLAPTDLGKHLSCRHLTGLDYLRAKGERKPQLPVLPLAETLQRLGEKHEADYVEHLKKSGRQIVQIRKPDEKVRDAELLAATVAAMKQGAEIIYQG
;
A
#
# COMPACT_ATOMS: atom_id res chain seq x y z
N MET A 1 4.26 -8.29 7.12
CA MET A 1 5.58 -8.95 7.11
C MET A 1 5.65 -9.92 5.94
N LYS A 2 6.79 -9.99 5.22
CA LYS A 2 7.04 -10.99 4.17
C LYS A 2 8.46 -11.55 4.31
N ILE A 3 8.63 -12.86 4.20
CA ILE A 3 9.97 -13.50 4.17
C ILE A 3 10.39 -13.67 2.70
N LYS A 4 11.61 -13.23 2.37
CA LYS A 4 12.22 -13.31 1.04
C LYS A 4 13.63 -13.88 1.18
N LYS A 5 13.86 -15.11 0.70
CA LYS A 5 15.12 -15.84 0.81
C LYS A 5 15.68 -15.78 2.26
N ASN A 6 16.67 -14.93 2.52
CA ASN A 6 17.33 -14.77 3.82
C ASN A 6 16.98 -13.46 4.56
N SER A 7 15.93 -12.77 4.14
CA SER A 7 15.56 -11.46 4.69
C SER A 7 14.08 -11.37 5.02
N ILE A 8 13.75 -10.53 6.00
CA ILE A 8 12.38 -10.18 6.34
C ILE A 8 12.11 -8.76 5.83
N ARG A 9 11.10 -8.60 4.99
CA ARG A 9 10.58 -7.29 4.59
C ARG A 9 9.43 -6.91 5.53
N LEU A 10 9.59 -5.78 6.22
CA LEU A 10 8.59 -5.20 7.11
C LEU A 10 7.91 -4.02 6.43
N ALA A 11 6.59 -3.95 6.56
CA ALA A 11 5.80 -2.77 6.23
C ALA A 11 5.66 -1.88 7.48
N PRO A 12 5.34 -0.59 7.33
CA PRO A 12 5.08 0.30 8.47
C PRO A 12 4.03 -0.26 9.45
N THR A 13 3.01 -0.96 8.95
CA THR A 13 2.00 -1.62 9.78
C THR A 13 2.59 -2.71 10.68
N ASP A 14 3.67 -3.39 10.27
CA ASP A 14 4.33 -4.39 11.11
C ASP A 14 4.99 -3.74 12.34
N LEU A 15 5.57 -2.55 12.16
CA LEU A 15 6.11 -1.76 13.27
C LEU A 15 5.00 -1.33 14.22
N GLY A 16 3.90 -0.79 13.69
CA GLY A 16 2.74 -0.41 14.50
C GLY A 16 2.22 -1.58 15.33
N LYS A 17 2.07 -2.75 14.72
CA LYS A 17 1.69 -3.99 15.43
C LYS A 17 2.69 -4.39 16.51
N HIS A 18 4.00 -4.28 16.25
CA HIS A 18 5.03 -4.62 17.23
C HIS A 18 4.99 -3.73 18.46
N LEU A 19 4.84 -2.42 18.25
CA LEU A 19 4.71 -1.45 19.33
C LEU A 19 3.45 -1.69 20.17
N SER A 20 2.34 -2.06 19.52
CA SER A 20 1.09 -2.36 20.24
C SER A 20 1.11 -3.73 20.92
N CYS A 21 1.71 -4.76 20.31
CA CYS A 21 1.70 -6.12 20.81
C CYS A 21 2.84 -6.97 20.21
N ARG A 22 3.87 -7.26 21.02
CA ARG A 22 5.00 -8.11 20.59
C ARG A 22 4.57 -9.54 20.24
N HIS A 23 3.55 -10.07 20.91
CA HIS A 23 2.99 -11.39 20.59
C HIS A 23 2.43 -11.43 19.16
N LEU A 24 1.75 -10.37 18.73
CA LEU A 24 1.21 -10.25 17.37
C LEU A 24 2.31 -10.29 16.31
N THR A 25 3.49 -9.69 16.57
CA THR A 25 4.66 -9.83 15.69
C THR A 25 5.09 -11.29 15.53
N GLY A 26 5.11 -12.05 16.63
CA GLY A 26 5.41 -13.49 16.58
C GLY A 26 4.39 -14.25 15.74
N LEU A 27 3.09 -13.94 15.88
CA LEU A 27 2.03 -14.54 15.06
C LEU A 27 2.19 -14.20 13.56
N ASP A 28 2.50 -12.94 13.25
CA ASP A 28 2.74 -12.50 11.87
C ASP A 28 3.99 -13.17 11.27
N TYR A 29 5.02 -13.46 12.08
CA TYR A 29 6.21 -14.20 11.67
C TYR A 29 5.90 -15.66 11.33
N LEU A 30 5.18 -16.37 12.20
CA LEU A 30 4.73 -17.75 11.92
C LEU A 30 3.85 -17.81 10.67
N ARG A 31 2.97 -16.83 10.49
CA ARG A 31 2.17 -16.69 9.27
C ARG A 31 3.06 -16.47 8.04
N ALA A 32 4.08 -15.61 8.13
CA ALA A 32 4.98 -15.33 7.01
C ALA A 32 5.85 -16.54 6.62
N LYS A 33 6.10 -17.47 7.54
CA LYS A 33 6.71 -18.78 7.27
C LYS A 33 5.77 -19.82 6.67
N GLY A 34 4.46 -19.58 6.69
CA GLY A 34 3.46 -20.58 6.31
C GLY A 34 3.12 -21.58 7.42
N GLU A 35 3.67 -21.42 8.62
CA GLU A 35 3.42 -22.29 9.79
C GLU A 35 2.06 -21.99 10.46
N ARG A 36 1.40 -20.89 10.07
CA ARG A 36 0.08 -20.51 10.57
C ARG A 36 -0.80 -19.98 9.44
N LYS A 37 -2.01 -20.54 9.30
CA LYS A 37 -3.02 -20.00 8.39
C LYS A 37 -3.54 -18.66 8.90
N PRO A 38 -3.73 -17.65 8.03
CA PRO A 38 -4.37 -16.41 8.43
C PRO A 38 -5.81 -16.69 8.85
N GLN A 39 -6.19 -16.23 10.04
CA GLN A 39 -7.59 -16.06 10.40
C GLN A 39 -8.00 -14.70 9.86
N LEU A 40 -8.54 -14.67 8.64
CA LEU A 40 -9.14 -13.47 8.11
C LEU A 40 -10.55 -13.37 8.70
N PRO A 41 -10.89 -12.29 9.43
CA PRO A 41 -12.27 -12.08 9.82
C PRO A 41 -13.11 -11.95 8.55
N VAL A 42 -14.31 -12.55 8.57
CA VAL A 42 -15.30 -12.23 7.55
C VAL A 42 -15.68 -10.78 7.76
N LEU A 43 -15.42 -9.95 6.75
CA LEU A 43 -15.78 -8.54 6.72
C LEU A 43 -16.96 -8.39 5.75
N PRO A 44 -18.21 -8.42 6.22
CA PRO A 44 -19.39 -8.48 5.35
C PRO A 44 -19.48 -7.34 4.35
N LEU A 45 -18.86 -6.20 4.66
CA LEU A 45 -18.87 -4.98 3.85
C LEU A 45 -17.52 -4.69 3.20
N ALA A 46 -16.56 -5.62 3.18
CA ALA A 46 -15.22 -5.37 2.64
C ALA A 46 -15.26 -4.85 1.20
N GLU A 47 -16.04 -5.50 0.33
CA GLU A 47 -16.20 -5.09 -1.07
C GLU A 47 -16.87 -3.72 -1.19
N THR A 48 -17.90 -3.46 -0.37
CA THR A 48 -18.58 -2.16 -0.36
C THR A 48 -17.63 -1.04 0.09
N LEU A 49 -16.86 -1.28 1.15
CA LEU A 49 -15.86 -0.33 1.66
C LEU A 49 -14.77 -0.07 0.63
N GLN A 50 -14.27 -1.10 -0.05
CA GLN A 50 -13.30 -0.96 -1.11
C GLN A 50 -13.84 -0.08 -2.25
N ARG A 51 -15.03 -0.40 -2.77
CA ARG A 51 -15.67 0.38 -3.84
C ARG A 51 -15.91 1.84 -3.46
N LEU A 52 -16.32 2.09 -2.21
CA LEU A 52 -16.50 3.46 -1.71
C LEU A 52 -15.17 4.20 -1.58
N GLY A 53 -14.11 3.51 -1.16
CA GLY A 53 -12.75 4.06 -1.11
C GLY A 53 -12.24 4.45 -2.49
N GLU A 54 -12.33 3.53 -3.46
CA GLU A 54 -11.94 3.79 -4.86
C GLU A 54 -12.71 4.98 -5.45
N LYS A 55 -14.03 5.05 -5.20
CA LYS A 55 -14.84 6.19 -5.61
C LYS A 55 -14.37 7.49 -4.95
N HIS A 56 -14.11 7.48 -3.66
CA HIS A 56 -13.67 8.65 -2.92
C HIS A 56 -12.32 9.17 -3.45
N GLU A 57 -11.36 8.28 -3.69
CA GLU A 57 -10.07 8.63 -4.26
C GLU A 57 -10.21 9.25 -5.66
N ALA A 58 -11.03 8.64 -6.53
CA ALA A 58 -11.29 9.18 -7.87
C ALA A 58 -11.95 10.56 -7.84
N ASP A 59 -12.99 10.74 -7.00
CA ASP A 59 -13.70 12.02 -6.84
C ASP A 59 -12.74 13.11 -6.30
N TYR A 60 -11.84 12.74 -5.37
CA TYR A 60 -10.86 13.67 -4.81
C TYR A 60 -9.77 14.07 -5.82
N VAL A 61 -9.28 13.13 -6.63
CA VAL A 61 -8.33 13.44 -7.71
C VAL A 61 -8.96 14.38 -8.75
N GLU A 62 -10.22 14.16 -9.11
CA GLU A 62 -10.95 15.08 -10.01
C GLU A 62 -11.15 16.46 -9.40
N HIS A 63 -11.44 16.54 -8.10
CA HIS A 63 -11.48 17.81 -7.38
C HIS A 63 -10.15 18.56 -7.48
N LEU A 64 -9.02 17.89 -7.21
CA LEU A 64 -7.68 18.49 -7.28
C LEU A 64 -7.35 19.00 -8.69
N LYS A 65 -7.71 18.25 -9.74
CA LYS A 65 -7.56 18.71 -11.14
C LYS A 65 -8.38 19.97 -11.42
N LYS A 66 -9.64 20.00 -10.98
CA LYS A 66 -10.53 21.17 -11.14
C LYS A 66 -10.03 22.40 -10.39
N SER A 67 -9.32 22.21 -9.28
CA SER A 67 -8.66 23.28 -8.54
C SER A 67 -7.37 23.79 -9.20
N GLY A 68 -7.02 23.31 -10.41
CA GLY A 68 -5.84 23.75 -11.15
C GLY A 68 -4.51 23.23 -10.60
N ARG A 69 -4.54 22.21 -9.72
CA ARG A 69 -3.34 21.61 -9.13
C ARG A 69 -2.65 20.69 -10.13
N GLN A 70 -1.32 20.66 -10.11
CA GLN A 70 -0.54 19.77 -10.95
C GLN A 70 -0.44 18.38 -10.30
N ILE A 71 -0.93 17.35 -11.00
CA ILE A 71 -0.90 15.97 -10.53
C ILE A 71 0.01 15.13 -11.42
N VAL A 72 1.04 14.53 -10.82
CA VAL A 72 1.85 13.50 -11.46
C VAL A 72 1.24 12.14 -11.13
N GLN A 73 0.60 11.52 -12.14
CA GLN A 73 0.03 10.19 -11.99
C GLN A 73 1.07 9.12 -12.33
N ILE A 74 1.35 8.25 -11.37
CA ILE A 74 2.18 7.05 -11.54
C ILE A 74 1.24 5.85 -11.51
N ARG A 75 0.78 5.44 -12.70
CA ARG A 75 -0.07 4.25 -12.82
C ARG A 75 0.74 3.02 -12.41
N LYS A 76 0.13 2.11 -11.66
CA LYS A 76 0.61 0.73 -11.60
C LYS A 76 0.19 0.06 -12.91
N PRO A 77 1.09 -0.31 -13.82
CA PRO A 77 0.69 -1.17 -14.92
C PRO A 77 0.34 -2.54 -14.34
N ASP A 78 -0.40 -3.35 -15.12
CA ASP A 78 -0.65 -4.76 -14.80
C ASP A 78 0.61 -5.46 -14.25
N GLU A 79 0.40 -6.52 -13.46
CA GLU A 79 1.32 -7.25 -12.55
C GLU A 79 2.81 -7.45 -12.98
N LYS A 80 3.16 -7.15 -14.23
CA LYS A 80 4.49 -7.27 -14.84
C LYS A 80 5.46 -6.14 -14.47
N VAL A 81 5.02 -5.02 -13.91
CA VAL A 81 5.95 -3.94 -13.50
C VAL A 81 6.53 -4.22 -12.12
N ARG A 82 7.86 -4.14 -12.05
CA ARG A 82 8.63 -4.41 -10.83
C ARG A 82 8.43 -3.27 -9.84
N ASP A 83 8.21 -3.60 -8.56
CA ASP A 83 8.17 -2.66 -7.42
C ASP A 83 9.25 -1.56 -7.49
N ALA A 84 10.45 -1.92 -7.98
CA ALA A 84 11.59 -1.01 -8.09
C ALA A 84 11.39 0.13 -9.10
N GLU A 85 10.69 -0.11 -10.20
CA GLU A 85 10.45 0.90 -11.25
C GLU A 85 9.43 1.93 -10.78
N LEU A 86 8.35 1.48 -10.13
CA LEU A 86 7.35 2.35 -9.50
C LEU A 86 7.98 3.20 -8.39
N LEU A 87 8.86 2.59 -7.59
CA LEU A 87 9.62 3.31 -6.57
C LEU A 87 10.50 4.39 -7.19
N ALA A 88 11.25 4.07 -8.25
CA ALA A 88 12.13 5.01 -8.93
C ALA A 88 11.32 6.18 -9.53
N ALA A 89 10.19 5.91 -10.18
CA ALA A 89 9.29 6.94 -10.71
C ALA A 89 8.77 7.87 -9.61
N THR A 90 8.40 7.30 -8.46
CA THR A 90 7.89 8.06 -7.31
C THR A 90 8.96 8.97 -6.74
N VAL A 91 10.18 8.45 -6.55
CA VAL A 91 11.32 9.23 -6.07
C VAL A 91 11.70 10.32 -7.08
N ALA A 92 11.64 10.04 -8.38
CA ALA A 92 11.90 11.04 -9.42
C ALA A 92 10.88 12.18 -9.37
N ALA A 93 9.58 11.87 -9.27
CA ALA A 93 8.53 12.87 -9.14
C ALA A 93 8.71 13.74 -7.88
N MET A 94 9.06 13.14 -6.73
CA MET A 94 9.39 13.89 -5.51
C MET A 94 10.57 14.82 -5.72
N LYS A 95 11.66 14.34 -6.34
CA LYS A 95 12.87 15.15 -6.61
C LYS A 95 12.62 16.29 -7.61
N GLN A 96 11.69 16.10 -8.54
CA GLN A 96 11.28 17.12 -9.51
C GLN A 96 10.35 18.18 -8.89
N GLY A 97 9.96 18.03 -7.63
CA GLY A 97 9.07 18.98 -6.95
C GLY A 97 7.61 18.84 -7.37
N ALA A 98 7.17 17.62 -7.72
CA ALA A 98 5.77 17.36 -8.02
C ALA A 98 4.87 17.83 -6.86
N GLU A 99 3.90 18.69 -7.17
CA GLU A 99 2.96 19.23 -6.18
C GLU A 99 2.11 18.09 -5.57
N ILE A 100 1.60 17.20 -6.42
CA ILE A 100 0.81 16.04 -6.01
C ILE A 100 1.29 14.83 -6.80
N ILE A 101 1.52 13.71 -6.10
CA ILE A 101 1.83 12.40 -6.70
C ILE A 101 0.65 11.47 -6.41
N TYR A 102 0.05 10.91 -7.46
CA TYR A 102 -1.08 9.99 -7.34
C TYR A 102 -0.70 8.59 -7.86
N GLN A 103 -0.97 7.55 -7.06
CA GLN A 103 -0.58 6.15 -7.29
C GLN A 103 -1.76 5.17 -7.26
N GLY A 104 -2.92 5.61 -7.76
CA GLY A 104 -4.08 4.75 -8.01
C GLY A 104 -3.95 3.96 -9.29
#